data_AF-A0A7V4HJ05-F1
#
_entry.id   AF-A0A7V4HJ05-F1
#
_cell.length_a   1.000
_cell.length_b   1.000
_cell.length_c   1.000
_cell.angle_alpha   90.00
_cell.angle_beta   90.00
_cell.angle_gamma   90.00
#
_symmetry.space_group_name_H-M   'P 1'
#
loop_
_entity.id
_entity.type
_entity.pdbx_description
1 polymer ?
#
loop_
_entity_poly.entity_id
_entity_poly.type
_entity_poly.pdbx_seq_one_letter_code
_entity_poly.pdbx_strand_id
1 'polypeptide(L)'
;MPEIRGFDLVFPREYLRAALLVSLLSVWVLVGLFYYLNRYTKRTYFTIWTAAWLFYALWLTIGISVPNASPGTFIDILRQWCVSISAVFLLWGSLSFLEIHARQMLFGLFMLFLLTWSFVRAGDGADALLTQLPIFSLIGLASFFAALSFYRQRQKRKFVGVGMLCLGFTLWGVYLVCYPFSQAYDTLVVTGFLFSAVLQLFIAVSMIVLV
;
A
#
# COMPACT_ATOMS: atom_id res chain seq x y z
N MET A 1 -40.43 -21.27 -13.73
CA MET A 1 -39.54 -20.47 -12.85
C MET A 1 -38.35 -20.06 -13.70
N PRO A 2 -38.02 -18.76 -13.80
CA PRO A 2 -36.93 -18.32 -14.67
C PRO A 2 -35.60 -18.72 -14.04
N GLU A 3 -34.77 -19.40 -14.84
CA GLU A 3 -33.36 -19.66 -14.53
C GLU A 3 -32.61 -18.33 -14.53
N ILE A 4 -32.29 -17.84 -13.33
CA ILE A 4 -31.28 -16.80 -13.16
C ILE A 4 -29.95 -17.51 -13.46
N ARG A 5 -29.51 -17.43 -14.72
CA ARG A 5 -28.18 -17.87 -15.15
C ARG A 5 -27.16 -17.22 -14.21
N GLY A 6 -26.61 -18.04 -13.31
CA GLY A 6 -25.53 -17.66 -12.44
C GLY A 6 -24.44 -17.03 -13.28
N PHE A 7 -23.96 -15.88 -12.82
CA PHE A 7 -22.73 -15.28 -13.28
C PHE A 7 -21.59 -16.28 -13.05
N ASP A 8 -21.40 -17.21 -14.00
CA ASP A 8 -20.17 -17.96 -14.16
C ASP A 8 -19.13 -16.99 -14.71
N LEU A 9 -18.70 -16.08 -13.84
CA LEU A 9 -17.54 -15.26 -14.06
C LEU A 9 -16.31 -16.15 -13.86
N VAL A 10 -16.06 -17.01 -14.85
CA VAL A 10 -14.76 -17.61 -15.08
C VAL A 10 -13.84 -16.44 -15.39
N PHE A 11 -13.22 -15.86 -14.36
CA PHE A 11 -12.27 -14.77 -14.49
C PHE A 11 -10.90 -15.35 -14.83
N PRO A 12 -10.45 -15.30 -16.10
CA PRO A 12 -9.12 -15.75 -16.45
C PRO A 12 -8.05 -14.89 -15.76
N ARG A 13 -6.91 -15.51 -15.46
CA ARG A 13 -5.67 -14.88 -14.91
C ARG A 13 -5.28 -13.57 -15.60
N GLU A 14 -5.75 -13.35 -16.82
CA GLU A 14 -5.59 -12.13 -17.61
C GLU A 14 -6.20 -10.89 -16.95
N TYR A 15 -7.40 -11.00 -16.35
CA TYR A 15 -8.03 -9.86 -15.66
C TYR A 15 -7.28 -9.48 -14.38
N LEU A 16 -6.77 -10.48 -13.66
CA LEU A 16 -5.92 -10.23 -12.49
C LEU A 16 -4.62 -9.53 -12.89
N ARG A 17 -3.97 -9.99 -13.96
CA ARG A 17 -2.78 -9.32 -14.52
C ARG A 17 -3.09 -7.90 -14.99
N ALA A 18 -4.20 -7.69 -15.68
CA ALA A 18 -4.62 -6.37 -16.12
C ALA A 18 -4.88 -5.42 -14.93
N ALA A 19 -5.60 -5.88 -13.90
CA ALA A 19 -5.86 -5.10 -12.69
C ALA A 19 -4.56 -4.76 -11.94
N LEU A 20 -3.63 -5.72 -11.83
CA LEU A 20 -2.31 -5.49 -11.27
C LEU A 20 -1.49 -4.47 -12.07
N LEU A 21 -1.50 -4.55 -13.41
CA LEU A 21 -0.82 -3.60 -14.29
C LEU A 21 -1.40 -2.19 -14.15
N VAL A 22 -2.72 -2.07 -14.07
CA VAL A 22 -3.40 -0.78 -13.86
C VAL A 22 -3.05 -0.20 -12.48
N SER A 23 -3.00 -1.02 -11.43
CA SER A 23 -2.50 -0.57 -10.12
C SER A 23 -1.01 -0.21 -10.17
N LEU A 24 -0.18 -0.96 -10.89
CA LEU A 24 1.24 -0.65 -11.03
C LEU A 24 1.44 0.71 -11.73
N LEU A 25 0.75 0.95 -12.84
CA LEU A 25 0.81 2.23 -13.57
C LEU A 25 0.37 3.40 -12.70
N SER A 26 -0.71 3.26 -11.94
CA SER A 26 -1.18 4.32 -11.04
C SER A 26 -0.22 4.60 -9.88
N VAL A 27 0.43 3.57 -9.31
CA VAL A 27 1.53 3.76 -8.34
C VAL A 27 2.71 4.50 -8.98
N TRP A 28 3.09 4.16 -10.22
CA TRP A 28 4.17 4.87 -10.92
C TRP A 28 3.86 6.34 -11.16
N VAL A 29 2.61 6.66 -11.54
CA VAL A 29 2.15 8.06 -11.64
C VAL A 29 2.29 8.75 -10.29
N LEU A 30 1.87 8.09 -9.21
CA LEU A 30 1.97 8.63 -7.84
C LEU A 30 3.43 8.85 -7.40
N VAL A 31 4.33 7.91 -7.71
CA VAL A 31 5.79 8.04 -7.47
C VAL A 31 6.36 9.22 -8.25
N GLY A 32 6.06 9.33 -9.54
CA GLY A 32 6.51 10.44 -10.39
C GLY A 32 6.02 11.79 -9.87
N LEU A 33 4.77 11.83 -9.40
CA LEU A 33 4.18 13.02 -8.80
C LEU A 33 4.90 13.44 -7.52
N PHE A 34 5.14 12.50 -6.59
CA PHE A 34 5.85 12.82 -5.36
C PHE A 34 7.30 13.23 -5.61
N TYR A 35 7.96 12.60 -6.57
CA TYR A 35 9.30 13.00 -7.00
C TYR A 35 9.31 14.42 -7.57
N TYR A 36 8.34 14.75 -8.43
CA TYR A 36 8.19 16.09 -8.99
C TYR A 36 7.93 17.14 -7.90
N LEU A 37 6.99 16.87 -6.99
CA LEU A 37 6.67 17.75 -5.87
C LEU A 37 7.85 17.93 -4.92
N ASN A 38 8.63 16.87 -4.68
CA ASN A 38 9.86 16.94 -3.91
C ASN A 38 10.89 17.87 -4.55
N ARG A 39 11.04 17.81 -5.88
CA ARG A 39 11.97 18.70 -6.61
C ARG A 39 11.56 20.17 -6.51
N TYR A 40 10.26 20.44 -6.44
CA TYR A 40 9.67 21.79 -6.35
C TYR A 40 9.68 22.36 -4.93
N THR A 41 9.18 21.60 -3.95
CA THR A 41 9.04 22.06 -2.55
C THR A 41 10.28 21.80 -1.68
N LYS A 42 11.21 20.94 -2.11
CA LYS A 42 12.45 20.55 -1.40
C LYS A 42 12.23 20.03 0.04
N ARG A 43 11.08 19.43 0.32
CA ARG A 43 10.76 18.91 1.65
C ARG A 43 11.06 17.42 1.76
N THR A 44 11.80 17.05 2.80
CA THR A 44 12.26 15.68 3.09
C THR A 44 11.13 14.66 3.34
N TYR A 45 9.91 15.07 3.67
CA TYR A 45 8.81 14.10 3.81
C TYR A 45 8.36 13.51 2.46
N PHE A 46 8.49 14.24 1.36
CA PHE A 46 8.12 13.74 0.04
C PHE A 46 9.08 12.66 -0.48
N THR A 47 10.38 12.74 -0.17
CA THR A 47 11.33 11.67 -0.54
C THR A 47 11.00 10.37 0.17
N ILE A 48 10.67 10.43 1.47
CA ILE A 48 10.32 9.27 2.28
C ILE A 48 9.06 8.60 1.75
N TRP A 49 8.04 9.39 1.41
CA TRP A 49 6.83 8.87 0.77
C TRP A 49 7.08 8.28 -0.62
N THR A 50 7.91 8.93 -1.44
CA THR A 50 8.30 8.38 -2.75
C THR A 50 8.95 7.01 -2.59
N ALA A 51 9.83 6.84 -1.59
CA ALA A 51 10.44 5.55 -1.29
C ALA A 51 9.39 4.50 -0.88
N ALA A 52 8.42 4.86 -0.02
CA ALA A 52 7.35 3.96 0.37
C ALA A 52 6.58 3.41 -0.84
N TRP A 53 6.20 4.28 -1.78
CA TRP A 53 5.47 3.90 -2.99
C TRP A 53 6.32 3.11 -3.99
N LEU A 54 7.63 3.37 -4.07
CA LEU A 54 8.56 2.58 -4.87
C LEU A 54 8.64 1.12 -4.38
N PHE A 55 8.75 0.91 -3.06
CA PHE A 55 8.74 -0.45 -2.50
C PHE A 55 7.38 -1.15 -2.71
N TYR A 56 6.28 -0.40 -2.67
CA TYR A 56 4.96 -0.95 -3.01
C TYR A 56 4.84 -1.32 -4.49
N ALA A 57 5.37 -0.49 -5.41
CA ALA A 57 5.44 -0.80 -6.84
C ALA A 57 6.28 -2.06 -7.10
N LEU A 58 7.37 -2.23 -6.36
CA LEU A 58 8.20 -3.43 -6.42
C LEU A 58 7.42 -4.67 -5.99
N TRP A 59 6.64 -4.58 -4.90
CA TRP A 59 5.75 -5.66 -4.48
C TRP A 59 4.73 -6.06 -5.57
N LEU A 60 4.09 -5.08 -6.22
CA LEU A 60 3.17 -5.32 -7.34
C LEU A 60 3.88 -5.97 -8.53
N THR A 61 5.08 -5.49 -8.87
CA THR A 61 5.90 -6.04 -9.97
C THR A 61 6.22 -7.51 -9.74
N ILE A 62 6.66 -7.87 -8.53
CA ILE A 62 6.93 -9.27 -8.18
C ILE A 62 5.63 -10.09 -8.22
N GLY A 63 4.50 -9.52 -7.80
CA GLY A 63 3.18 -10.16 -7.89
C GLY A 63 2.71 -10.44 -9.32
N ILE A 64 3.10 -9.62 -10.29
CA ILE A 64 2.81 -9.85 -11.73
C ILE A 64 3.70 -10.96 -12.28
N SER A 65 4.99 -10.96 -11.95
CA SER A 65 5.96 -11.94 -12.45
C SER A 65 5.73 -13.34 -11.88
N VAL A 66 5.37 -13.44 -10.59
CA VAL A 66 5.19 -14.72 -9.88
C VAL A 66 3.88 -14.72 -9.08
N PRO A 67 2.73 -15.01 -9.74
CA PRO A 67 1.42 -14.98 -9.07
C PRO A 67 1.24 -16.10 -8.03
N ASN A 68 1.84 -17.27 -8.26
CA ASN A 68 1.71 -18.48 -7.44
C ASN A 68 3.07 -18.90 -6.88
N ALA A 69 3.71 -18.03 -6.10
CA ALA A 69 4.90 -18.42 -5.37
C ALA A 69 4.52 -19.49 -4.32
N SER A 70 5.27 -20.59 -4.25
CA SER A 70 5.08 -21.58 -3.20
C SER A 70 5.38 -20.96 -1.83
N PRO A 71 4.54 -21.20 -0.81
CA PRO A 71 4.80 -20.74 0.56
C PRO A 71 6.21 -21.15 1.01
N GLY A 72 6.98 -20.20 1.55
CA GLY A 72 8.37 -20.43 2.01
C GLY A 72 9.46 -20.20 0.95
N THR A 73 9.09 -19.89 -0.30
CA THR A 73 10.08 -19.52 -1.33
C THR A 73 10.69 -18.15 -1.02
N PHE A 74 11.97 -17.95 -1.34
CA PHE A 74 12.66 -16.66 -1.22
C PHE A 74 11.88 -15.50 -1.86
N ILE A 75 11.14 -15.75 -2.94
CA ILE A 75 10.31 -14.75 -3.64
C ILE A 75 9.17 -14.24 -2.74
N ASP A 76 8.54 -15.10 -1.95
CA ASP A 76 7.47 -14.70 -1.03
C ASP A 76 8.01 -13.88 0.15
N ILE A 77 9.17 -14.27 0.67
CA ILE A 77 9.90 -13.50 1.69
C ILE A 77 10.23 -12.10 1.15
N LEU A 78 10.76 -12.02 -0.07
CA LEU A 78 11.09 -10.76 -0.72
C LEU A 78 9.85 -9.88 -0.92
N ARG A 79 8.70 -10.45 -1.30
CA ARG A 79 7.42 -9.72 -1.40
C ARG A 79 7.01 -9.14 -0.04
N GLN A 80 7.09 -9.93 1.03
CA GLN A 80 6.75 -9.49 2.39
C GLN A 80 7.69 -8.37 2.87
N TRP A 81 8.98 -8.47 2.56
CA TRP A 81 9.95 -7.43 2.86
C TRP A 81 9.63 -6.12 2.14
N CYS A 82 9.25 -6.18 0.85
CA CYS A 82 8.87 -4.99 0.09
C CYS A 82 7.68 -4.25 0.73
N VAL A 83 6.61 -4.96 1.11
CA VAL A 83 5.45 -4.34 1.76
C VAL A 83 5.80 -3.83 3.15
N SER A 84 6.58 -4.58 3.92
CA SER A 84 7.01 -4.17 5.26
C SER A 84 7.82 -2.87 5.21
N ILE A 85 8.79 -2.80 4.31
CA ILE A 85 9.61 -1.60 4.10
C ILE A 85 8.73 -0.42 3.67
N SER A 86 7.78 -0.64 2.74
CA SER A 86 6.81 0.37 2.33
C SER A 86 6.00 0.91 3.50
N ALA A 87 5.50 0.04 4.37
CA ALA A 87 4.72 0.41 5.54
C ALA A 87 5.50 1.28 6.53
N VAL A 88 6.76 0.93 6.81
CA VAL A 88 7.63 1.71 7.69
C VAL A 88 7.91 3.09 7.11
N PHE A 89 8.24 3.18 5.82
CA PHE A 89 8.48 4.47 5.18
C PHE A 89 7.22 5.33 5.12
N LEU A 90 6.05 4.75 4.87
CA LEU A 90 4.79 5.49 4.85
C LEU A 90 4.46 6.07 6.23
N LEU A 91 4.68 5.29 7.30
CA LEU A 91 4.54 5.75 8.69
C LEU A 91 5.56 6.85 9.02
N TRP A 92 6.83 6.66 8.65
CA TRP A 92 7.88 7.65 8.88
C TRP A 92 7.57 8.97 8.17
N GLY A 93 7.21 8.93 6.89
CA GLY A 93 6.88 10.16 6.15
C GLY A 93 5.66 10.89 6.72
N SER A 94 4.69 10.15 7.26
CA SER A 94 3.53 10.72 7.96
C SER A 94 3.92 11.42 9.27
N LEU A 95 4.82 10.82 10.05
CA LEU A 95 5.35 11.44 11.28
C LEU A 95 6.24 12.66 10.97
N SER A 96 7.05 12.59 9.91
CA SER A 96 7.82 13.74 9.42
C SER A 96 6.93 14.88 8.93
N PHE A 97 5.76 14.58 8.35
CA PHE A 97 4.76 15.59 7.97
C PHE A 97 4.16 16.31 9.18
N LEU A 98 4.02 15.62 10.33
CA LEU A 98 3.59 16.21 11.60
C LEU A 98 4.71 16.98 12.34
N GLU A 99 5.90 17.11 11.75
CA GLU A 99 7.13 17.67 12.38
C GLU A 99 7.54 16.95 13.68
N ILE A 100 7.03 15.72 13.90
CA ILE A 100 7.43 14.89 15.02
C ILE A 100 8.76 14.24 14.66
N HIS A 101 9.84 14.73 15.30
CA HIS A 101 11.20 14.24 15.10
C HIS A 101 11.39 12.91 15.83
N ALA A 102 10.80 11.85 15.28
CA ALA A 102 11.06 10.49 15.73
C ALA A 102 12.49 10.07 15.36
N ARG A 103 13.20 9.46 16.32
CA ARG A 103 14.58 9.03 16.15
C ARG A 103 14.64 7.99 15.04
N GLN A 104 15.37 8.27 13.95
CA GLN A 104 15.45 7.43 12.75
C GLN A 104 15.83 5.96 13.06
N MET A 105 16.62 5.75 14.12
CA MET A 105 16.94 4.42 14.66
C MET A 105 15.71 3.58 15.00
N LEU A 106 14.62 4.16 15.51
CA LEU A 106 13.41 3.37 15.82
C LEU A 106 12.77 2.81 14.55
N PHE A 107 12.72 3.57 13.45
CA PHE A 107 12.20 3.05 12.19
C PHE A 107 13.11 1.99 11.58
N GLY A 108 14.43 2.18 11.68
CA GLY A 108 15.40 1.17 11.27
C GLY A 108 15.25 -0.13 12.06
N LEU A 109 15.12 -0.04 13.39
CA LEU A 109 14.98 -1.19 14.28
C LEU A 109 13.62 -1.88 14.12
N PHE A 110 12.56 -1.10 13.90
CA PHE A 110 11.23 -1.60 13.58
C PHE A 110 11.19 -2.30 12.21
N MET A 111 11.87 -1.75 11.20
CA MET A 111 12.06 -2.40 9.91
C MET A 111 12.81 -3.72 10.07
N LEU A 112 13.92 -3.73 10.80
CA LEU A 112 14.74 -4.93 11.05
C LEU A 112 13.93 -6.01 11.81
N PHE A 113 13.12 -5.60 12.78
CA PHE A 113 12.18 -6.46 13.48
C PHE A 113 11.15 -7.10 12.52
N LEU A 114 10.56 -6.34 11.59
CA LEU A 114 9.62 -6.90 10.62
C LEU A 114 10.29 -7.84 9.61
N LEU A 115 11.50 -7.52 9.17
CA LEU A 115 12.27 -8.36 8.26
C LEU A 115 12.65 -9.69 8.90
N THR A 116 13.13 -9.66 10.15
CA THR A 116 13.47 -10.86 10.93
C THR A 116 12.23 -11.68 11.25
N TRP A 117 11.12 -11.04 11.64
CA TRP A 117 9.85 -11.73 11.85
C TRP A 117 9.35 -12.45 10.60
N SER A 118 9.37 -11.79 9.44
CA SER A 118 8.96 -12.39 8.16
C SER A 118 9.86 -13.58 7.79
N PHE A 119 11.16 -13.48 8.08
CA PHE A 119 12.13 -14.55 7.82
C PHE A 119 11.90 -15.78 8.72
N VAL A 120 11.68 -15.59 10.03
CA VAL A 120 11.39 -16.68 10.97
C VAL A 120 10.10 -17.39 10.57
N ARG A 121 9.04 -16.63 10.24
CA ARG A 121 7.74 -17.20 9.88
C ARG A 121 7.76 -17.99 8.58
N ALA A 122 8.64 -17.64 7.64
CA ALA A 122 8.82 -18.37 6.39
C ALA A 122 9.45 -19.77 6.60
N GLY A 123 10.21 -19.95 7.68
CA GLY A 123 10.82 -21.25 8.03
C GLY A 123 9.84 -22.25 8.65
N ASP A 124 8.80 -21.77 9.33
CA ASP A 124 7.88 -22.60 10.12
C ASP A 124 6.67 -23.15 9.33
N GLY A 125 6.58 -22.88 8.02
CA GLY A 125 5.48 -23.38 7.17
C GLY A 125 4.08 -22.89 7.60
N ALA A 126 4.01 -21.81 8.38
CA ALA A 126 2.78 -21.31 8.95
C ALA A 126 1.82 -20.75 7.88
N ASP A 127 0.51 -20.87 8.13
CA ASP A 127 -0.56 -20.41 7.25
C ASP A 127 -0.27 -19.02 6.65
N ALA A 128 -0.33 -18.93 5.32
CA ALA A 128 -0.02 -17.71 4.56
C ALA A 128 -0.81 -16.48 5.07
N LEU A 129 -2.04 -16.72 5.56
CA LEU A 129 -2.94 -15.70 6.09
C LEU A 129 -2.42 -15.10 7.40
N LEU A 130 -1.92 -15.93 8.34
CA LEU A 130 -1.34 -15.48 9.62
C LEU A 130 -0.01 -14.73 9.42
N THR A 131 0.72 -15.06 8.36
CA THR A 131 1.99 -14.41 8.02
C THR A 131 1.76 -13.02 7.40
N GLN A 132 0.73 -12.88 6.55
CA GLN A 132 0.41 -11.63 5.88
C GLN A 132 -0.36 -10.63 6.76
N LEU A 133 -1.25 -11.13 7.63
CA LEU A 133 -2.10 -10.30 8.52
C LEU A 133 -1.36 -9.18 9.25
N PRO A 134 -0.23 -9.43 9.97
CA PRO A 134 0.44 -8.37 10.72
C PRO A 134 1.03 -7.30 9.80
N ILE A 135 1.58 -7.68 8.65
CA ILE A 135 2.20 -6.76 7.69
C ILE A 135 1.14 -5.87 7.03
N PHE A 136 0.03 -6.48 6.57
CA PHE A 136 -1.08 -5.75 5.97
C PHE A 136 -1.84 -4.87 6.98
N SER A 137 -1.98 -5.35 8.22
CA SER A 137 -2.53 -4.53 9.31
C SER A 137 -1.65 -3.33 9.60
N LEU A 138 -0.33 -3.51 9.57
CA LEU A 138 0.65 -2.45 9.86
C LEU A 138 0.67 -1.38 8.76
N ILE A 139 0.66 -1.75 7.48
CA ILE A 139 0.55 -0.77 6.39
C ILE A 139 -0.83 -0.08 6.40
N GLY A 140 -1.90 -0.80 6.74
CA GLY A 140 -3.23 -0.23 6.92
C GLY A 140 -3.27 0.81 8.05
N LEU A 141 -2.69 0.48 9.21
CA LEU A 141 -2.54 1.41 10.34
C LEU A 141 -1.64 2.60 9.99
N ALA A 142 -0.54 2.37 9.27
CA ALA A 142 0.33 3.44 8.80
C ALA A 142 -0.43 4.39 7.87
N SER A 143 -1.29 3.86 7.00
CA SER A 143 -2.16 4.64 6.12
C SER A 143 -3.22 5.42 6.90
N PHE A 144 -3.84 4.81 7.91
CA PHE A 144 -4.78 5.52 8.79
C PHE A 144 -4.08 6.63 9.58
N PHE A 145 -2.85 6.39 10.02
CA PHE A 145 -2.02 7.39 10.67
C PHE A 145 -1.68 8.55 9.71
N ALA A 146 -1.36 8.25 8.45
CA ALA A 146 -1.20 9.25 7.40
C ALA A 146 -2.46 10.11 7.28
N ALA A 147 -3.65 9.49 7.17
CA ALA A 147 -4.92 10.19 7.10
C ALA A 147 -5.16 11.12 8.31
N LEU A 148 -4.89 10.64 9.54
CA LEU A 148 -5.00 11.45 10.75
C LEU A 148 -4.01 12.63 10.76
N SER A 149 -2.82 12.44 10.21
CA SER A 149 -1.80 13.49 10.05
C SER A 149 -2.33 14.64 9.18
N PHE A 150 -2.96 14.31 8.04
CA PHE A 150 -3.62 15.31 7.19
C PHE A 150 -4.85 15.90 7.85
N TYR A 151 -5.67 15.10 8.55
CA TYR A 151 -6.84 15.63 9.26
C TYR A 151 -6.45 16.69 10.29
N ARG A 152 -5.40 16.45 11.09
CA ARG A 152 -4.84 17.45 12.01
C ARG A 152 -4.35 18.69 11.28
N GLN A 153 -3.73 18.53 10.12
CA GLN A 153 -3.29 19.66 9.29
C GLN A 153 -4.47 20.45 8.71
N ARG A 154 -5.60 19.80 8.38
CA ARG A 154 -6.83 20.45 7.89
C ARG A 154 -7.39 21.44 8.90
N GLN A 155 -7.27 21.14 10.20
CA GLN A 155 -7.69 22.07 11.24
C GLN A 155 -6.86 23.37 11.24
N LYS A 156 -5.60 23.32 10.77
CA LYS A 156 -4.72 24.49 10.64
C LYS A 156 -4.84 25.19 9.28
N ARG A 157 -5.11 24.45 8.20
CA ARG A 157 -5.23 24.97 6.82
C ARG A 157 -6.47 24.39 6.15
N LYS A 158 -7.50 25.21 5.94
CA LYS A 158 -8.82 24.81 5.37
C LYS A 158 -8.79 24.55 3.85
N PHE A 159 -7.78 23.85 3.33
CA PHE A 159 -7.75 23.49 1.91
C PHE A 159 -8.54 22.21 1.65
N VAL A 160 -9.28 22.18 0.53
CA VAL A 160 -10.12 21.04 0.12
C VAL A 160 -9.26 19.79 -0.14
N GLY A 161 -8.06 19.95 -0.70
CA GLY A 161 -7.12 18.86 -0.99
C GLY A 161 -6.72 18.03 0.24
N VAL A 162 -6.67 18.65 1.43
CA VAL A 162 -6.35 17.93 2.69
C VAL A 162 -7.44 16.92 3.05
N GLY A 163 -8.71 17.29 2.83
CA GLY A 163 -9.85 16.40 3.09
C GLY A 163 -9.87 15.21 2.14
N MET A 164 -9.58 15.46 0.86
CA MET A 164 -9.52 14.40 -0.15
C MET A 164 -8.35 13.43 0.12
N LEU A 165 -7.16 13.93 0.46
CA LEU A 165 -6.02 13.09 0.87
C LEU A 165 -6.35 12.21 2.09
N CYS A 166 -6.98 12.79 3.11
CA CYS A 166 -7.41 12.05 4.30
C CYS A 166 -8.33 10.88 3.93
N LEU A 167 -9.33 11.12 3.07
CA LEU A 167 -10.23 10.06 2.61
C LEU A 167 -9.48 9.02 1.78
N GLY A 168 -8.60 9.43 0.88
CA GLY A 168 -7.81 8.53 0.04
C GLY A 168 -6.96 7.55 0.85
N PHE A 169 -6.20 8.06 1.83
CA PHE A 169 -5.41 7.21 2.72
C PHE A 169 -6.26 6.35 3.66
N THR A 170 -7.42 6.83 4.11
CA THR A 170 -8.32 6.02 4.93
C THR A 170 -8.86 4.83 4.14
N LEU A 171 -9.41 5.09 2.94
CA LEU A 171 -9.96 4.06 2.06
C LEU A 171 -8.88 3.07 1.61
N TRP A 172 -7.68 3.56 1.32
CA TRP A 172 -6.56 2.70 0.94
C TRP A 172 -6.10 1.83 2.12
N GLY A 173 -6.09 2.37 3.34
CA GLY A 173 -5.80 1.59 4.55
C GLY A 173 -6.82 0.48 4.81
N VAL A 174 -8.12 0.79 4.68
CA VAL A 174 -9.20 -0.21 4.79
C VAL A 174 -9.04 -1.31 3.75
N TYR A 175 -8.76 -0.95 2.49
CA TYR A 175 -8.49 -1.92 1.43
C TYR A 175 -7.35 -2.88 1.81
N LEU A 176 -6.23 -2.36 2.32
CA LEU A 176 -5.07 -3.18 2.69
C LEU A 176 -5.36 -4.12 3.86
N VAL A 177 -6.14 -3.70 4.86
CA VAL A 177 -6.54 -4.57 5.98
C VAL A 177 -7.49 -5.67 5.51
N CYS A 178 -8.37 -5.38 4.55
CA CYS A 178 -9.30 -6.35 3.98
C CYS A 178 -8.64 -7.29 2.95
N TYR A 179 -7.48 -6.93 2.40
CA TYR A 179 -6.76 -7.71 1.40
C TYR A 179 -6.45 -9.18 1.77
N PRO A 180 -5.93 -9.53 2.96
CA PRO A 180 -5.69 -10.93 3.32
C PRO A 180 -6.98 -11.76 3.39
N PHE A 181 -8.12 -11.14 3.67
CA PHE A 181 -9.43 -11.81 3.68
C PHE A 181 -10.01 -11.94 2.28
N SER A 182 -9.72 -10.98 1.37
CA SER A 182 -10.23 -11.01 0.00
C SER A 182 -9.53 -12.05 -0.87
N GLN A 183 -8.35 -12.56 -0.49
CA GLN A 183 -7.66 -13.66 -1.18
C GLN A 183 -8.45 -14.97 -1.23
N ALA A 184 -9.47 -15.12 -0.38
CA ALA A 184 -10.36 -16.28 -0.43
C ALA A 184 -11.27 -16.31 -1.68
N TYR A 185 -11.41 -15.18 -2.39
CA TYR A 185 -12.30 -15.05 -3.54
C TYR A 185 -11.61 -14.32 -4.69
N ASP A 186 -11.36 -15.01 -5.80
CA ASP A 186 -10.66 -14.45 -6.98
C ASP A 186 -11.29 -13.15 -7.49
N THR A 187 -12.62 -13.06 -7.48
CA THR A 187 -13.35 -11.85 -7.88
C THR A 187 -13.01 -10.65 -7.01
N LEU A 188 -12.94 -10.84 -5.68
CA LEU A 188 -12.63 -9.76 -4.74
C LEU A 188 -11.18 -9.29 -4.87
N VAL A 189 -10.26 -10.18 -5.23
CA VAL A 189 -8.85 -9.82 -5.47
C VAL A 189 -8.73 -8.90 -6.69
N VAL A 190 -9.36 -9.27 -7.82
CA VAL A 190 -9.33 -8.46 -9.06
C VAL A 190 -9.97 -7.09 -8.83
N THR A 191 -11.17 -7.06 -8.24
CA THR A 191 -11.87 -5.81 -7.91
C THR A 191 -11.05 -4.97 -6.93
N GLY A 192 -10.41 -5.62 -5.95
CA GLY A 192 -9.55 -4.95 -4.98
C GLY A 192 -8.38 -4.22 -5.63
N PHE A 193 -7.69 -4.83 -6.60
CA PHE A 193 -6.58 -4.17 -7.30
C PHE A 193 -7.04 -2.99 -8.17
N LEU A 194 -8.17 -3.11 -8.87
CA LEU A 194 -8.76 -1.99 -9.60
C LEU A 194 -9.15 -0.85 -8.66
N PHE A 195 -9.77 -1.17 -7.53
CA PHE A 195 -10.13 -0.20 -6.51
C PHE A 195 -8.88 0.50 -5.94
N SER A 196 -7.82 -0.25 -5.66
CA SER A 196 -6.53 0.30 -5.24
C SER A 196 -5.95 1.26 -6.27
N ALA A 197 -6.06 0.96 -7.57
CA ALA A 197 -5.59 1.84 -8.63
C ALA A 197 -6.33 3.19 -8.66
N VAL A 198 -7.66 3.14 -8.52
CA VAL A 198 -8.49 4.34 -8.43
C VAL A 198 -8.12 5.16 -7.19
N LEU A 199 -7.91 4.51 -6.04
CA LEU A 199 -7.49 5.19 -4.82
C LEU A 199 -6.10 5.82 -4.94
N GLN A 200 -5.14 5.17 -5.60
CA GLN A 200 -3.79 5.71 -5.82
C GLN A 200 -3.85 6.97 -6.69
N LEU A 201 -4.63 6.96 -7.78
CA LEU A 201 -4.86 8.15 -8.60
C LEU A 201 -5.59 9.25 -7.82
N PHE A 202 -6.58 8.88 -7.01
CA PHE A 202 -7.28 9.83 -6.15
C PHE A 202 -6.34 10.51 -5.15
N ILE A 203 -5.43 9.76 -4.54
CA ILE A 203 -4.37 10.31 -3.66
C ILE A 203 -3.45 11.25 -4.46
N ALA A 204 -3.04 10.86 -5.69
CA ALA A 204 -2.19 11.69 -6.54
C ALA A 204 -2.85 13.04 -6.86
N VAL A 205 -4.09 13.02 -7.35
CA VAL A 205 -4.86 14.23 -7.68
C VAL A 205 -5.06 15.10 -6.44
N SER A 206 -5.41 14.49 -5.31
CA SER A 206 -5.60 15.21 -4.05
C SER A 206 -4.33 15.93 -3.57
N MET A 207 -3.16 15.35 -3.86
CA MET A 207 -1.87 15.98 -3.56
C MET A 207 -1.58 17.18 -4.47
N ILE A 208 -1.93 17.12 -5.75
CA ILE A 208 -1.81 18.28 -6.66
C ILE A 208 -2.67 19.45 -6.16
N VAL A 209 -3.91 19.17 -5.75
CA VAL A 209 -4.85 20.18 -5.25
C VAL A 209 -4.39 20.78 -3.91
N LEU A 210 -3.52 20.07 -3.17
CA LEU A 210 -3.00 20.54 -1.88
C LEU A 210 -1.82 21.51 -2.01
N VAL A 211 -0.99 21.36 -3.04
CA VAL A 211 0.24 22.14 -3.26
C VAL A 211 -0.06 23.45 -3.98
#